data_AF-A0A937SJB0-F1
#
_entry.id   AF-A0A937SJB0-F1
#
_cell.length_a   1.000
_cell.length_b   1.000
_cell.length_c   1.000
_cell.angle_alpha   90.00
_cell.angle_beta   90.00
_cell.angle_gamma   90.00
#
_symmetry.space_group_name_H-M   'P 1'
#
loop_
_entity.id
_entity.type
_entity.pdbx_description
1 polymer ?
#
loop_
_entity_poly.entity_id
_entity_poly.type
_entity_poly.pdbx_seq_one_letter_code
_entity_poly.pdbx_strand_id
1 'polypeptide(L)'
;MSEEQALSEKGSKIRNILIAASGTLLVAFVAGFLIYSSVCPCDRTPGGFLFGESVDEPVNDWSFANEVPLCQLQIWAGVRPHAINLNCMSTPQGELYLSCSVCTTKYWAGKVGENENGVMRLNGVVYPVVLNRETDPVAMDRAWSARISKLQTHGGGAYNPVPDEDAQRPDHWWTFRVVSSG
;
A
#
# COMPACT_ATOMS: atom_id res chain seq x y z
N MET A 1 -36.67 -50.72 -0.09
CA MET A 1 -36.07 -49.44 0.31
C MET A 1 -37.20 -48.43 0.38
N SER A 2 -37.47 -47.84 1.55
CA SER A 2 -38.61 -46.92 1.70
C SER A 2 -38.30 -45.55 1.09
N GLU A 3 -39.33 -44.84 0.65
CA GLU A 3 -39.24 -43.48 0.09
C GLU A 3 -38.51 -42.52 1.05
N GLU A 4 -38.73 -42.70 2.35
CA GLU A 4 -38.08 -41.96 3.43
C GLU A 4 -36.54 -42.13 3.47
N GLN A 5 -36.06 -43.36 3.23
CA GLN A 5 -34.63 -43.65 3.18
C GLN A 5 -33.97 -43.01 1.95
N ALA A 6 -34.64 -43.03 0.80
CA ALA A 6 -34.14 -42.41 -0.42
C ALA A 6 -34.11 -40.87 -0.34
N LEU A 7 -35.09 -40.25 0.32
CA LEU A 7 -35.14 -38.81 0.57
C LEU A 7 -34.03 -38.36 1.53
N SER A 8 -33.77 -39.12 2.61
CA SER A 8 -32.70 -38.86 3.58
C SER A 8 -31.30 -38.97 2.94
N GLU A 9 -31.06 -40.01 2.13
CA GLU A 9 -29.79 -40.22 1.44
C GLU A 9 -29.52 -39.12 0.38
N LYS A 10 -30.56 -38.70 -0.36
CA LYS A 10 -30.47 -37.60 -1.32
C LYS A 10 -30.15 -36.27 -0.63
N GLY A 11 -30.79 -35.99 0.51
CA GLY A 11 -30.50 -34.80 1.34
C GLY A 11 -29.07 -34.78 1.88
N SER A 12 -28.56 -35.94 2.34
CA SER A 12 -27.18 -36.11 2.80
C SER A 12 -26.17 -35.89 1.68
N LYS A 13 -26.41 -36.44 0.48
CA LYS A 13 -25.55 -36.25 -0.70
C LYS A 13 -25.52 -34.80 -1.16
N ILE A 14 -26.67 -34.13 -1.24
CA ILE A 14 -26.74 -32.70 -1.61
C ILE A 14 -25.98 -31.84 -0.61
N ARG A 15 -26.15 -32.08 0.70
CA ARG A 15 -25.40 -31.36 1.74
C ARG A 15 -23.89 -31.53 1.58
N ASN A 16 -23.42 -32.75 1.34
CA ASN A 16 -21.99 -33.02 1.16
C ASN A 16 -21.43 -32.35 -0.10
N ILE A 17 -22.19 -32.34 -1.20
CA ILE A 17 -21.81 -31.62 -2.43
C ILE A 17 -21.71 -30.11 -2.17
N LEU A 18 -22.68 -29.53 -1.47
CA LEU A 18 -22.66 -28.11 -1.13
C LEU A 18 -21.44 -27.76 -0.27
N ILE A 19 -21.13 -28.57 0.75
CA ILE A 19 -19.93 -28.36 1.59
C ILE A 19 -18.66 -28.43 0.74
N ALA A 20 -18.53 -29.44 -0.12
CA ALA A 20 -17.35 -29.59 -0.98
C ALA A 20 -17.21 -28.42 -1.97
N ALA A 21 -18.31 -27.98 -2.57
CA ALA A 21 -18.33 -26.85 -3.50
C ALA A 21 -17.96 -25.54 -2.80
N SER A 22 -18.54 -25.28 -1.62
CA SER A 22 -18.19 -24.11 -0.80
C SER A 22 -16.73 -24.12 -0.36
N GLY A 23 -16.21 -25.27 0.08
CA GLY A 23 -14.80 -25.43 0.43
C GLY A 23 -13.87 -25.15 -0.75
N THR A 24 -14.21 -25.69 -1.93
CA THR A 24 -13.43 -25.46 -3.16
C THR A 24 -13.43 -23.99 -3.56
N LEU A 25 -14.58 -23.32 -3.49
CA LEU A 25 -14.69 -21.89 -3.81
C LEU A 25 -13.88 -21.03 -2.82
N LEU A 26 -13.92 -21.37 -1.54
CA LEU A 26 -13.14 -20.67 -0.52
C LEU A 26 -11.63 -20.80 -0.78
N VAL A 27 -11.15 -22.01 -1.06
CA VAL A 27 -9.75 -22.25 -1.39
C VAL A 27 -9.33 -21.47 -2.64
N ALA A 28 -10.14 -21.50 -3.70
CA ALA A 28 -9.88 -20.74 -4.92
C ALA A 28 -9.84 -19.23 -4.66
N PHE A 29 -10.75 -18.71 -3.83
CA PHE A 29 -10.78 -17.30 -3.46
C PHE A 29 -9.53 -16.88 -2.67
N VAL A 30 -9.14 -17.66 -1.65
CA VAL A 30 -7.95 -17.39 -0.83
C VAL A 30 -6.69 -17.46 -1.70
N ALA A 31 -6.53 -18.50 -2.50
CA ALA A 31 -5.40 -18.63 -3.41
C ALA A 31 -5.33 -17.46 -4.41
N GLY A 32 -6.46 -17.10 -5.03
CA GLY A 32 -6.54 -15.95 -5.93
C GLY A 32 -6.15 -14.64 -5.25
N PHE A 33 -6.58 -14.41 -4.01
CA PHE A 33 -6.24 -13.22 -3.25
C PHE A 33 -4.75 -13.15 -2.86
N LEU A 34 -4.14 -14.29 -2.50
CA LEU A 34 -2.71 -14.37 -2.20
C LEU A 34 -1.86 -14.14 -3.44
N ILE A 35 -2.24 -14.72 -4.59
CA ILE A 35 -1.57 -14.48 -5.88
C ILE A 35 -1.68 -12.99 -6.24
N TYR A 36 -2.87 -12.41 -6.17
CA TYR A 36 -3.09 -10.98 -6.41
C TYR A 36 -2.21 -10.10 -5.51
N SER A 37 -2.12 -10.41 -4.21
CA SER A 37 -1.29 -9.66 -3.26
C SER A 37 0.22 -9.87 -3.49
N SER A 38 0.61 -11.01 -4.05
CA SER A 38 2.02 -11.29 -4.36
C SER A 38 2.49 -10.60 -5.65
N VAL A 39 1.57 -10.37 -6.59
CA VAL A 39 1.85 -9.75 -7.89
C VAL A 39 1.69 -8.23 -7.85
N CYS A 40 0.68 -7.73 -7.11
CA CYS A 40 0.36 -6.31 -7.03
C CYS A 40 0.42 -5.81 -5.58
N PRO A 41 0.84 -4.55 -5.32
CA PRO A 41 0.66 -3.41 -6.22
C PRO A 41 1.66 -3.37 -7.38
N CYS A 42 1.10 -3.20 -8.58
CA CYS A 42 1.81 -3.27 -9.86
C CYS A 42 1.33 -2.10 -10.72
N ASP A 43 2.24 -1.27 -11.23
CA ASP A 43 1.90 0.00 -11.88
C ASP A 43 0.90 0.83 -11.05
N ARG A 44 -0.32 1.04 -11.58
CA ARG A 44 -1.44 1.74 -10.94
C ARG A 44 -2.48 0.81 -10.34
N THR A 45 -2.33 -0.49 -10.51
CA THR A 45 -3.24 -1.49 -9.95
C THR A 45 -2.89 -1.69 -8.48
N PRO A 46 -3.84 -1.48 -7.56
CA PRO A 46 -3.59 -1.71 -6.15
C PRO A 46 -3.33 -3.21 -5.88
N GLY A 47 -2.82 -3.50 -4.69
CA GLY A 47 -2.62 -4.83 -4.14
C GLY A 47 -3.46 -5.05 -2.88
N GLY A 48 -3.35 -6.25 -2.32
CA GLY A 48 -3.88 -6.59 -1.00
C GLY A 48 -2.82 -6.37 0.06
N PHE A 49 -2.19 -7.47 0.49
CA PHE A 49 -1.08 -7.44 1.44
C PHE A 49 0.28 -7.20 0.77
N LEU A 50 1.18 -6.51 1.45
CA LEU A 50 2.60 -6.43 1.12
C LEU A 50 3.34 -7.54 1.87
N PHE A 51 4.00 -8.40 1.10
CA PHE A 51 4.85 -9.47 1.62
C PHE A 51 6.33 -9.13 1.42
N GLY A 52 7.17 -9.54 2.37
CA GLY A 52 8.61 -9.27 2.32
C GLY A 52 9.32 -9.73 3.58
N GLU A 53 10.64 -9.54 3.61
CA GLU A 53 11.43 -9.65 4.83
C GLU A 53 10.98 -8.56 5.81
N SER A 54 10.63 -8.93 7.04
CA SER A 54 10.18 -7.96 8.06
C SER A 54 11.37 -7.42 8.83
N VAL A 55 11.43 -6.09 8.97
CA VAL A 55 12.33 -5.41 9.90
C VAL A 55 11.45 -4.74 10.94
N ASP A 56 11.56 -5.22 12.17
CA ASP A 56 10.78 -4.73 13.29
C ASP A 56 11.59 -3.74 14.14
N GLU A 57 12.87 -3.50 13.83
CA GLU A 57 13.68 -2.51 14.51
C GLU A 57 13.31 -1.06 14.10
N PRO A 58 13.36 -0.10 15.04
CA PRO A 58 13.05 1.29 14.75
C PRO A 58 13.97 1.90 13.68
N VAL A 59 13.37 2.41 12.61
CA VAL A 59 14.08 3.15 11.56
C VAL A 59 14.04 4.65 11.85
N ASN A 60 15.21 5.22 12.15
CA ASN A 60 15.39 6.65 12.44
C ASN A 60 15.92 7.46 11.25
N ASP A 61 16.52 6.81 10.26
CA ASP A 61 17.00 7.44 9.02
C ASP A 61 16.48 6.64 7.81
N TRP A 62 15.61 7.28 7.05
CA TRP A 62 14.99 6.73 5.85
C TRP A 62 15.70 7.14 4.56
N SER A 63 16.93 7.63 4.61
CA SER A 63 17.71 8.08 3.44
C SER A 63 17.74 7.04 2.31
N PHE A 64 17.80 5.75 2.65
CA PHE A 64 17.72 4.62 1.71
C PHE A 64 16.42 4.59 0.88
N ALA A 65 15.33 5.21 1.34
CA ALA A 65 14.10 5.33 0.57
C ALA A 65 14.29 6.13 -0.72
N ASN A 66 15.35 6.94 -0.82
CA ASN A 66 15.69 7.67 -2.04
C ASN A 66 16.37 6.81 -3.11
N GLU A 67 16.81 5.59 -2.80
CA GLU A 67 17.47 4.68 -3.74
C GLU A 67 16.48 3.92 -4.64
N VAL A 68 15.18 3.91 -4.28
CA VAL A 68 14.12 3.24 -5.03
C VAL A 68 13.24 4.26 -5.76
N PRO A 69 12.81 4.00 -7.01
CA PRO A 69 12.03 4.97 -7.77
C PRO A 69 10.64 5.24 -7.17
N LEU A 70 10.01 4.22 -6.59
CA LEU A 70 8.73 4.29 -5.89
C LEU A 70 8.81 3.43 -4.64
N CYS A 71 7.99 3.78 -3.66
CA CYS A 71 7.72 2.92 -2.52
C CYS A 71 6.39 2.19 -2.69
N GLN A 72 6.20 1.18 -1.85
CA GLN A 72 4.91 0.53 -1.65
C GLN A 72 4.36 0.88 -0.27
N LEU A 73 3.09 1.25 -0.20
CA LEU A 73 2.36 1.50 1.04
C LEU A 73 1.18 0.54 1.12
N GLN A 74 0.98 -0.10 2.27
CA GLN A 74 -0.24 -0.77 2.66
C GLN A 74 -0.86 -0.06 3.86
N ILE A 75 -2.17 0.17 3.79
CA ILE A 75 -3.01 0.59 4.92
C ILE A 75 -4.26 -0.30 5.03
N TRP A 76 -4.96 -0.22 6.15
CA TRP A 76 -6.30 -0.82 6.28
C TRP A 76 -7.36 0.15 5.78
N ALA A 77 -7.75 0.00 4.51
CA ALA A 77 -8.79 0.83 3.92
C ALA A 77 -10.18 0.25 4.21
N GLY A 78 -10.71 0.56 5.39
CA GLY A 78 -11.99 0.01 5.86
C GLY A 78 -11.85 -1.45 6.27
N VAL A 79 -12.35 -2.38 5.44
CA VAL A 79 -12.38 -3.84 5.75
C VAL A 79 -11.47 -4.68 4.85
N ARG A 80 -10.53 -4.08 4.13
CA ARG A 80 -9.48 -4.85 3.41
C ARG A 80 -8.12 -4.16 3.47
N PRO A 81 -7.00 -4.92 3.43
CA PRO A 81 -5.70 -4.34 3.18
C PRO A 81 -5.69 -3.73 1.77
N HIS A 82 -5.05 -2.58 1.64
CA HIS A 82 -4.94 -1.88 0.37
C HIS A 82 -3.51 -1.42 0.17
N ALA A 83 -2.81 -2.09 -0.73
CA ALA A 83 -1.44 -1.78 -1.09
C ALA A 83 -1.37 -0.97 -2.40
N ILE A 84 -0.44 -0.02 -2.50
CA ILE A 84 -0.26 0.84 -3.67
C ILE A 84 1.22 1.14 -3.93
N ASN A 85 1.56 1.44 -5.18
CA ASN A 85 2.83 2.09 -5.54
C ASN A 85 2.64 3.60 -5.47
N LEU A 86 3.57 4.32 -4.84
CA LEU A 86 3.51 5.77 -4.74
C LEU A 86 4.89 6.43 -4.62
N ASN A 87 4.88 7.74 -4.86
CA ASN A 87 6.05 8.57 -4.61
C ASN A 87 6.34 8.64 -3.11
N CYS A 88 7.59 8.35 -2.78
CA CYS A 88 8.17 8.53 -1.46
C CYS A 88 9.50 9.26 -1.59
N MET A 89 9.87 9.98 -0.56
CA MET A 89 11.09 10.76 -0.53
C MET A 89 11.54 10.91 0.92
N SER A 90 12.84 10.80 1.12
CA SER A 90 13.46 11.11 2.40
C SER A 90 14.18 12.45 2.34
N THR A 91 14.03 13.26 3.39
CA THR A 91 14.77 14.51 3.54
C THR A 91 16.25 14.24 3.85
N PRO A 92 17.15 15.22 3.69
CA PRO A 92 18.54 15.07 4.13
C PRO A 92 18.71 14.76 5.63
N GLN A 93 17.68 14.99 6.44
CA GLN A 93 17.64 14.69 7.87
C GLN A 93 17.12 13.26 8.16
N GLY A 94 16.81 12.47 7.12
CA GLY A 94 16.33 11.09 7.26
C GLY A 94 14.84 10.95 7.52
N GLU A 95 14.06 12.02 7.46
CA GLU A 95 12.59 11.95 7.61
C GLU A 95 11.96 11.35 6.35
N LEU A 96 10.96 10.47 6.49
CA LEU A 96 10.25 9.88 5.36
C LEU A 96 8.91 10.58 5.12
N TYR A 97 8.68 10.92 3.85
CA TYR A 97 7.41 11.45 3.39
C TYR A 97 6.87 10.66 2.21
N LEU A 98 5.54 10.57 2.14
CA LEU A 98 4.78 10.10 0.99
C LEU A 98 3.95 11.24 0.44
N SER A 99 3.49 11.06 -0.79
CA SER A 99 2.72 12.11 -1.43
C SER A 99 1.76 11.64 -2.51
N CYS A 100 0.82 12.52 -2.82
CA CYS A 100 0.05 12.44 -4.02
C CYS A 100 -0.27 13.82 -4.60
N SER A 101 -0.38 13.86 -5.92
CA SER A 101 -1.11 14.91 -6.63
C SER A 101 -2.59 14.52 -6.69
N VAL A 102 -3.48 15.50 -6.55
CA VAL A 102 -4.94 15.35 -6.72
C VAL A 102 -5.49 14.24 -5.80
N CYS A 103 -5.03 14.22 -4.55
CA CYS A 103 -5.28 13.16 -3.57
C CYS A 103 -6.75 12.90 -3.28
N THR A 104 -7.63 13.89 -3.47
CA THR A 104 -9.08 13.74 -3.33
C THR A 104 -9.67 12.69 -4.27
N THR A 105 -8.98 12.35 -5.35
CA THR A 105 -9.36 11.27 -6.28
C THR A 105 -8.79 9.91 -5.91
N LYS A 106 -7.88 9.84 -4.95
CA LYS A 106 -7.16 8.61 -4.58
C LYS A 106 -7.79 7.98 -3.35
N TYR A 107 -8.29 6.76 -3.53
CA TYR A 107 -8.98 6.01 -2.47
C TYR A 107 -8.20 5.95 -1.15
N TRP A 108 -6.91 5.61 -1.21
CA TRP A 108 -6.06 5.48 -0.02
C TRP A 108 -5.90 6.81 0.75
N ALA A 109 -5.77 7.93 0.04
CA ALA A 109 -5.40 9.20 0.65
C ALA A 109 -6.49 9.74 1.58
N GLY A 110 -7.77 9.48 1.25
CA GLY A 110 -8.91 9.78 2.10
C GLY A 110 -9.18 8.75 3.21
N LYS A 111 -8.38 7.68 3.28
CA LYS A 111 -8.49 6.64 4.32
C LYS A 111 -7.43 6.72 5.39
N VAL A 112 -6.38 7.52 5.17
CA VAL A 112 -5.38 7.80 6.21
C VAL A 112 -6.02 8.64 7.31
N GLY A 113 -6.25 8.03 8.46
CA GLY A 113 -6.67 8.72 9.68
C GLY A 113 -5.51 9.36 10.45
N GLU A 114 -5.80 9.80 11.67
CA GLU A 114 -4.77 10.18 12.64
C GLU A 114 -4.05 8.91 13.12
N ASN A 115 -2.73 8.94 13.12
CA ASN A 115 -1.85 7.83 13.47
C ASN A 115 -2.22 6.52 12.74
N GLU A 116 -2.43 6.62 11.44
CA GLU A 116 -2.82 5.48 10.60
C GLU A 116 -1.72 4.42 10.60
N ASN A 117 -2.04 3.22 11.06
CA ASN A 117 -1.11 2.10 10.98
C ASN A 117 -0.97 1.61 9.54
N GLY A 118 0.27 1.33 9.14
CA GLY A 118 0.55 0.82 7.81
C GLY A 118 1.79 -0.06 7.75
N VAL A 119 2.05 -0.52 6.54
CA VAL A 119 3.29 -1.23 6.20
C VAL A 119 3.90 -0.54 4.99
N MET A 120 5.14 -0.11 5.13
CA MET A 120 5.95 0.34 4.00
C MET A 120 6.72 -0.84 3.44
N ARG A 121 6.83 -0.93 2.12
CA ARG A 121 7.75 -1.87 1.47
C ARG A 121 8.70 -1.14 0.54
N LEU A 122 9.99 -1.37 0.75
CA LEU A 122 11.08 -0.83 -0.04
C LEU A 122 12.02 -1.97 -0.41
N ASN A 123 12.29 -2.16 -1.70
CA ASN A 123 13.19 -3.19 -2.23
C ASN A 123 12.96 -4.60 -1.65
N GLY A 124 11.70 -4.99 -1.43
CA GLY A 124 11.36 -6.32 -0.90
C GLY A 124 11.30 -6.43 0.63
N VAL A 125 11.79 -5.44 1.37
CA VAL A 125 11.73 -5.39 2.84
C VAL A 125 10.49 -4.63 3.29
N VAL A 126 9.77 -5.15 4.28
CA VAL A 126 8.58 -4.55 4.87
C VAL A 126 8.89 -3.96 6.25
N TYR A 127 8.32 -2.78 6.52
CA TYR A 127 8.52 -2.02 7.75
C TYR A 127 7.16 -1.62 8.33
N PRO A 128 6.89 -1.90 9.61
CA PRO A 128 5.71 -1.37 10.29
C PRO A 128 5.88 0.14 10.48
N VAL A 129 4.83 0.89 10.14
CA VAL A 129 4.85 2.36 10.20
C VAL A 129 3.56 2.95 10.71
N VAL A 130 3.65 4.20 11.17
CA VAL A 130 2.50 5.09 11.37
C VAL A 130 2.57 6.24 10.37
N LEU A 131 1.43 6.54 9.76
CA LEU A 131 1.25 7.60 8.79
C LEU A 131 0.34 8.69 9.33
N ASN A 132 0.72 9.95 9.07
CA ASN A 132 -0.10 11.10 9.38
C ASN A 132 -0.12 12.06 8.19
N ARG A 133 -1.26 12.68 7.93
CA ARG A 133 -1.33 13.78 6.96
C ARG A 133 -0.55 14.97 7.51
N GLU A 134 0.42 15.43 6.74
CA GLU A 134 1.25 16.58 7.09
C GLU A 134 0.59 17.86 6.57
N THR A 135 0.49 18.86 7.43
CA THR A 135 -0.13 20.16 7.13
C THR A 135 0.75 21.34 7.52
N ASP A 136 1.89 21.11 8.20
CA ASP A 136 2.89 22.16 8.41
C ASP A 136 3.52 22.53 7.05
N PRO A 137 3.35 23.78 6.58
CA PRO A 137 3.88 24.19 5.27
C PRO A 137 5.39 24.00 5.18
N VAL A 138 6.15 24.20 6.27
CA VAL A 138 7.60 24.07 6.24
C VAL A 138 8.01 22.61 6.05
N ALA A 139 7.38 21.67 6.78
CA ALA A 139 7.57 20.24 6.56
C ALA A 139 7.18 19.81 5.14
N MET A 140 6.06 20.31 4.62
CA MET A 140 5.61 20.01 3.26
C MET A 140 6.60 20.51 2.20
N ASP A 141 7.21 21.67 2.40
CA ASP A 141 8.20 22.23 1.47
C ASP A 141 9.54 21.48 1.54
N ARG A 142 9.93 20.97 2.71
CA ARG A 142 11.06 20.02 2.84
C ARG A 142 10.79 18.73 2.07
N ALA A 143 9.62 18.14 2.23
CA ALA A 143 9.21 16.93 1.51
C ALA A 143 9.17 17.17 -0.01
N TRP A 144 8.68 18.34 -0.44
CA TRP A 144 8.69 18.72 -1.84
C TRP A 144 10.12 18.87 -2.40
N SER A 145 11.00 19.55 -1.69
CA SER A 145 12.41 19.70 -2.11
C SER A 145 13.12 18.34 -2.23
N ALA A 146 12.86 17.44 -1.28
CA ALA A 146 13.34 16.05 -1.34
C ALA A 146 12.80 15.30 -2.56
N ARG A 147 11.53 15.51 -2.91
CA ARG A 147 10.94 14.96 -4.15
C ARG A 147 11.66 15.48 -5.39
N ILE A 148 11.83 16.80 -5.53
CA ILE A 148 12.48 17.40 -6.70
C ILE A 148 13.85 16.77 -6.90
N SER A 149 14.64 16.70 -5.83
CA SER A 149 15.98 16.09 -5.84
C SER A 149 15.92 14.62 -6.30
N LYS A 150 15.03 13.82 -5.72
CA LYS A 150 14.89 12.40 -6.08
C LYS A 150 14.46 12.20 -7.53
N LEU A 151 13.62 13.07 -8.08
CA LEU A 151 13.14 12.96 -9.45
C LEU A 151 14.19 13.31 -10.51
N GLN A 152 15.26 14.02 -10.14
CA GLN A 152 16.39 14.20 -11.05
C GLN A 152 17.08 12.87 -11.37
N THR A 153 17.00 11.89 -10.46
CA THR A 153 17.60 10.56 -10.63
C THR A 153 16.58 9.49 -11.06
N HIS A 154 15.39 9.51 -10.47
CA HIS A 154 14.38 8.45 -10.65
C HIS A 154 13.14 8.87 -11.45
N GLY A 155 13.08 10.12 -11.91
CA GLY A 155 11.99 10.62 -12.75
C GLY A 155 12.15 10.26 -14.23
N GLY A 156 11.37 10.94 -15.08
CA GLY A 156 11.45 10.84 -16.54
C GLY A 156 10.46 9.85 -17.17
N GLY A 157 9.70 9.13 -16.35
CA GLY A 157 8.60 8.29 -16.82
C GLY A 157 7.31 9.08 -17.05
N ALA A 158 6.39 8.52 -17.84
CA ALA A 158 5.09 9.13 -18.16
C ALA A 158 4.23 9.49 -16.94
N TYR A 159 4.49 8.85 -15.79
CA TYR A 159 3.73 9.05 -14.55
C TYR A 159 4.49 9.79 -13.46
N ASN A 160 5.79 10.03 -13.68
CA ASN A 160 6.64 10.74 -12.74
C ASN A 160 7.67 11.57 -13.54
N PRO A 161 7.21 12.63 -14.23
CA PRO A 161 8.09 13.47 -15.02
C PRO A 161 9.13 14.14 -14.13
N VAL A 162 10.29 14.46 -14.72
CA VAL A 162 11.32 15.28 -14.05
C VAL A 162 10.84 16.74 -14.05
N PRO A 163 10.58 17.34 -12.88
CA PRO A 163 10.28 18.77 -12.78
C PRO A 163 11.57 19.61 -12.84
N ASP A 164 11.43 20.90 -13.12
CA ASP A 164 12.52 21.88 -12.95
C ASP A 164 13.02 21.88 -11.49
N GLU A 165 14.31 22.16 -11.30
CA GLU A 165 14.94 22.13 -9.98
C GLU A 165 14.37 23.18 -9.01
N ASP A 166 13.82 24.28 -9.53
CA ASP A 166 13.19 25.36 -8.77
C ASP A 166 11.66 25.28 -8.75
N ALA A 167 11.08 24.17 -9.24
CA ALA A 167 9.65 23.98 -9.29
C ALA A 167 9.01 24.14 -7.91
N GLN A 168 7.95 24.93 -7.83
CA GLN A 168 7.22 25.19 -6.60
C GLN A 168 6.21 24.08 -6.30
N ARG A 169 5.94 23.84 -5.00
CA ARG A 169 4.95 22.84 -4.56
C ARG A 169 3.55 23.24 -5.03
N PRO A 170 2.81 22.39 -5.77
CA PRO A 170 1.45 22.72 -6.19
C PRO A 170 0.45 22.74 -5.02
N ASP A 171 -0.57 23.58 -5.09
CA ASP A 171 -1.61 23.69 -4.03
C ASP A 171 -2.43 22.41 -3.83
N HIS A 172 -2.58 21.60 -4.88
CA HIS A 172 -3.34 20.35 -4.86
C HIS A 172 -2.51 19.13 -4.39
N TRP A 173 -1.33 19.40 -3.83
CA TRP A 173 -0.39 18.41 -3.28
C TRP A 173 -0.73 18.08 -1.84
N TRP A 174 -0.84 16.79 -1.50
CA TRP A 174 -0.81 16.38 -0.10
C TRP A 174 0.47 15.62 0.22
N THR A 175 0.96 15.87 1.43
CA THR A 175 2.11 15.23 2.03
C THR A 175 1.63 14.37 3.20
N PHE A 176 2.28 13.23 3.40
CA PHE A 176 2.08 12.37 4.55
C PHE A 176 3.42 12.09 5.19
N ARG A 177 3.53 12.31 6.50
CA ARG A 177 4.72 11.95 7.27
C ARG A 177 4.61 10.49 7.68
N VAL A 178 5.73 9.78 7.55
CA VAL A 178 5.84 8.37 7.94
C VAL A 178 6.87 8.26 9.04
N VAL A 179 6.51 7.52 10.08
CA VAL A 179 7.42 7.18 11.17
C VAL A 179 7.43 5.67 11.37
N SER A 180 8.57 5.12 11.75
CA SER A 180 8.67 3.70 12.12
C SER A 180 7.82 3.44 13.38
N SER A 181 7.21 2.26 13.46
CA SER A 181 6.41 1.83 14.61
C SER A 181 6.85 0.48 15.20
N GLY A 182 7.99 -0.03 14.75
CA GLY A 182 8.71 -1.17 15.33
C GLY A 182 9.75 -0.70 16.33
#